data_AF-A0A2V7VW17-F1
#
_entry.id   AF-A0A2V7VW17-F1
#
_cell.length_a   1.000
_cell.length_b   1.000
_cell.length_c   1.000
_cell.angle_alpha   90.00
_cell.angle_beta   90.00
_cell.angle_gamma   90.00
#
_symmetry.space_group_name_H-M   'P 1'
#
loop_
_entity.id
_entity.type
_entity.pdbx_description
1 polymer ?
#
loop_
_entity_poly.entity_id
_entity_poly.type
_entity_poly.pdbx_seq_one_letter_code
_entity_poly.pdbx_strand_id
1 'polypeptide(L)'
;MKRLLLLFVLLLLAVPAAFAQSTANVLLTDDGIVYTVTSEWSSDHPDVQTASSSYLILNVRQPDVAMRRVIIPATLSGGSNSEPALAYDNQSDTLFVFWQYSVNAMSSELRFISLDRDGNWSQPNAFETASYRFRRNLRIALTHFAGEQDQGSSNVSPVPEINVHATWWESAGGSERARYAMLTIHRGEVAIQVHDLSDFITTARKTYNVAENFNRELLRHPAIFESPDSDSVSIVFGEMQNNGFQRVTISPIGNARIRVPVGKTDRGFGPPAAFEMSASTPVDAISPHPDRLIFFFEQDGSMRYVVYRNNEWSAERKIRLDEGMTRDMAINAMRGLVGAH
;
A
#
# COMPACT_ATOMS: atom_id res chain seq x y z
N MET A 1 31.26 2.96 42.52
CA MET A 1 30.63 3.84 41.49
C MET A 1 31.02 3.41 40.07
N LYS A 2 30.68 2.18 39.62
CA LYS A 2 30.99 1.69 38.25
C LYS A 2 29.95 0.67 37.69
N ARG A 3 28.71 0.67 38.20
CA ARG A 3 27.67 -0.28 37.75
C ARG A 3 26.37 0.37 37.25
N LEU A 4 26.32 1.70 37.13
CA LEU A 4 25.11 2.42 36.70
C LEU A 4 25.14 2.89 35.23
N LEU A 5 26.25 2.70 34.51
CA LEU A 5 26.42 3.25 33.17
C LEU A 5 26.01 2.30 32.03
N LEU A 6 25.66 1.06 32.33
CA LEU A 6 25.37 0.02 31.32
C LEU A 6 23.87 -0.09 30.96
N LEU A 7 22.99 0.58 31.69
CA LEU A 7 21.54 0.59 31.39
C LEU A 7 21.12 1.72 30.44
N PHE A 8 21.97 2.70 30.17
CA PHE A 8 21.64 3.84 29.31
C PHE A 8 22.00 3.63 27.83
N VAL A 9 22.79 2.60 27.50
CA VAL A 9 23.20 2.31 26.11
C VAL A 9 22.22 1.36 25.40
N LEU A 10 21.42 0.58 26.13
CA LEU A 10 20.41 -0.30 25.52
C LEU A 10 19.06 0.36 25.21
N LEU A 11 18.85 1.62 25.61
CA LEU A 11 17.61 2.38 25.37
C LEU A 11 17.67 3.31 24.15
N LEU A 12 18.79 3.33 23.41
CA LEU A 12 19.03 4.26 22.29
C LEU A 12 18.93 3.63 20.88
N LEU A 13 18.44 2.40 20.76
CA LEU A 13 18.28 1.71 19.46
C LEU A 13 16.89 1.09 19.24
N ALA A 14 15.85 1.56 19.94
CA ALA A 14 14.48 1.37 19.46
C ALA A 14 14.21 2.42 18.37
N VAL A 15 14.82 2.25 17.20
CA VAL A 15 14.37 2.97 16.01
C VAL A 15 12.99 2.39 15.70
N PRO A 16 11.90 3.17 15.78
CA PRO A 16 10.59 2.69 15.33
C PRO A 16 10.78 2.19 13.90
N ALA A 17 10.38 0.94 13.63
CA ALA A 17 10.54 0.31 12.34
C ALA A 17 9.97 1.22 11.25
N ALA A 18 10.86 1.92 10.56
CA ALA A 18 10.48 2.98 9.62
C ALA A 18 9.69 2.35 8.47
N PHE A 19 8.45 2.78 8.30
CA PHE A 19 7.47 2.38 7.28
C PHE A 19 8.09 2.31 5.87
N ALA A 20 8.31 1.09 5.37
CA ALA A 20 8.18 0.90 3.93
C ALA A 20 6.92 0.11 3.70
N GLN A 21 6.26 0.49 2.61
CA GLN A 21 5.36 -0.38 1.90
C GLN A 21 6.15 -1.67 1.63
N SER A 22 5.77 -2.78 2.28
CA SER A 22 6.28 -4.06 1.81
C SER A 22 5.79 -4.19 0.36
N THR A 23 6.58 -4.85 -0.49
CA THR A 23 6.02 -5.36 -1.75
C THR A 23 4.73 -6.04 -1.37
N ALA A 24 3.61 -5.54 -1.92
CA ALA A 24 2.29 -5.73 -1.33
C ALA A 24 1.96 -7.21 -1.05
N ASN A 25 2.65 -8.13 -1.70
CA ASN A 25 2.51 -9.56 -1.59
C ASN A 25 3.38 -10.29 -0.54
N VAL A 26 4.17 -9.61 0.30
CA VAL A 26 4.98 -10.24 1.37
C VAL A 26 4.73 -9.51 2.69
N LEU A 27 4.49 -10.27 3.76
CA LEU A 27 4.22 -9.74 5.09
C LEU A 27 4.95 -10.56 6.14
N LEU A 28 5.63 -9.88 7.08
CA LEU A 28 6.25 -10.48 8.26
C LEU A 28 5.45 -10.02 9.48
N THR A 29 5.07 -10.98 10.31
CA THR A 29 4.33 -10.78 11.57
C THR A 29 5.29 -10.74 12.77
N ASP A 30 4.79 -10.24 13.91
CA ASP A 30 5.58 -10.05 15.14
C ASP A 30 6.08 -11.38 15.75
N ASP A 31 5.38 -12.48 15.50
CA ASP A 31 5.75 -13.84 15.91
C ASP A 31 6.69 -14.54 14.91
N GLY A 32 7.11 -13.82 13.87
CA GLY A 32 8.09 -14.29 12.89
C GLY A 32 7.49 -15.11 11.74
N ILE A 33 6.16 -15.15 11.57
CA ILE A 33 5.54 -15.80 10.42
C ILE A 33 5.67 -14.90 9.19
N VAL A 34 6.20 -15.47 8.11
CA VAL A 34 6.28 -14.84 6.80
C VAL A 34 5.14 -15.36 5.94
N TYR A 35 4.27 -14.45 5.52
CA TYR A 35 3.25 -14.68 4.52
C TYR A 35 3.72 -14.15 3.17
N THR A 36 3.58 -14.95 2.12
CA THR A 36 3.72 -14.46 0.75
C THR A 36 2.51 -14.88 -0.08
N VAL A 37 2.06 -14.02 -0.98
CA VAL A 37 0.96 -14.32 -1.89
C VAL A 37 1.42 -14.20 -3.34
N THR A 38 1.09 -15.19 -4.15
CA THR A 38 1.46 -15.22 -5.57
C THR A 38 0.23 -15.53 -6.42
N SER A 39 0.19 -14.96 -7.62
CA SER A 39 -0.76 -15.33 -8.65
C SER A 39 -0.12 -16.37 -9.56
N GLU A 40 -0.86 -17.44 -9.84
CA GLU A 40 -0.40 -18.54 -10.70
C GLU A 40 -1.43 -18.81 -11.79
N TRP A 41 -0.92 -19.15 -12.99
CA TRP A 41 -1.77 -19.46 -14.12
C TRP A 41 -2.32 -20.88 -14.00
N SER A 42 -3.63 -21.03 -14.22
CA SER A 42 -4.32 -22.32 -14.21
C SER A 42 -3.75 -23.31 -15.23
N SER A 43 -3.25 -22.83 -16.37
CA SER A 43 -2.64 -23.65 -17.41
C SER A 43 -1.40 -24.41 -16.95
N ASP A 44 -0.71 -23.89 -15.93
CA ASP A 44 0.54 -24.45 -15.43
C ASP A 44 0.29 -25.50 -14.33
N HIS A 45 -0.96 -25.60 -13.85
CA HIS A 45 -1.40 -26.44 -12.74
C HIS A 45 -2.70 -27.19 -13.07
N PRO A 46 -2.66 -28.16 -14.00
CA PRO A 46 -3.85 -28.85 -14.50
C PRO A 46 -4.54 -29.74 -13.45
N ASP A 47 -3.89 -30.01 -12.31
CA ASP A 47 -4.41 -30.74 -11.17
C ASP A 47 -5.36 -29.89 -10.30
N VAL A 48 -5.30 -28.56 -10.42
CA VAL A 48 -6.18 -27.64 -9.69
C VAL A 48 -7.48 -27.44 -10.48
N GLN A 49 -8.59 -27.94 -9.94
CA GLN A 49 -9.91 -27.70 -10.51
C GLN A 49 -10.34 -26.25 -10.28
N THR A 50 -10.28 -25.43 -11.33
CA THR A 50 -10.64 -24.01 -11.28
C THR A 50 -11.34 -23.55 -12.56
N ALA A 51 -12.24 -22.58 -12.41
CA ALA A 51 -12.82 -21.85 -13.55
C ALA A 51 -12.05 -20.56 -13.88
N SER A 52 -11.04 -20.21 -13.08
CA SER A 52 -10.24 -18.99 -13.22
C SER A 52 -9.07 -19.21 -14.17
N SER A 53 -8.67 -18.18 -14.92
CA SER A 53 -7.44 -18.24 -15.73
C SER A 53 -6.18 -18.16 -14.85
N SER A 54 -6.26 -17.45 -13.73
CA SER A 54 -5.25 -17.45 -12.66
C SER A 54 -5.90 -17.44 -11.29
N TYR A 55 -5.22 -17.98 -10.28
CA TYR A 55 -5.68 -18.05 -8.90
C TYR A 55 -4.55 -17.67 -7.94
N LEU A 56 -4.89 -17.39 -6.69
CA LEU A 56 -3.91 -16.93 -5.70
C LEU A 56 -3.51 -18.05 -4.74
N ILE A 57 -2.25 -18.03 -4.36
CA ILE A 57 -1.65 -18.94 -3.40
C ILE A 57 -1.01 -18.16 -2.28
N LEU A 58 -1.38 -18.49 -1.05
CA LEU A 58 -0.74 -18.05 0.17
C LEU A 58 0.32 -19.07 0.58
N ASN A 59 1.58 -18.67 0.62
CA ASN A 59 2.65 -19.41 1.24
C ASN A 59 2.85 -18.89 2.67
N VAL A 60 2.86 -19.80 3.63
CA VAL A 60 3.03 -19.52 5.06
C VAL A 60 4.32 -20.19 5.52
N ARG A 61 5.26 -19.40 6.01
CA ARG A 61 6.51 -19.88 6.59
C ARG A 61 6.59 -19.46 8.04
N GLN A 62 6.46 -20.43 8.93
CA GLN A 62 6.69 -20.25 10.36
C GLN A 62 8.14 -20.63 10.69
N PRO A 63 8.71 -20.11 11.79
CA PRO A 63 10.02 -20.56 12.28
C PRO A 63 10.04 -22.08 12.47
N ASP A 64 11.09 -22.74 11.97
CA ASP A 64 11.35 -24.18 12.14
C ASP A 64 10.28 -25.15 11.58
N VAL A 65 9.30 -24.65 10.83
CA VAL A 65 8.26 -25.45 10.17
C VAL A 65 8.43 -25.38 8.66
N ALA A 66 8.18 -26.51 7.98
CA ALA A 66 8.14 -26.55 6.53
C ALA A 66 7.09 -25.56 5.98
N MET A 67 7.43 -24.89 4.88
CA MET A 67 6.54 -23.94 4.22
C MET A 67 5.21 -24.63 3.85
N ARG A 68 4.10 -24.04 4.29
CA ARG A 68 2.76 -24.48 3.92
C ARG A 68 2.25 -23.64 2.76
N ARG A 69 1.61 -24.28 1.80
CA ARG A 69 1.02 -23.64 0.62
C ARG A 69 -0.49 -23.82 0.66
N VAL A 70 -1.25 -22.73 0.55
CA VAL A 70 -2.70 -22.71 0.69
C VAL A 70 -3.30 -21.95 -0.49
N ILE A 71 -4.21 -22.58 -1.22
CA ILE A 71 -4.97 -21.90 -2.28
C ILE A 71 -6.01 -20.99 -1.62
N ILE A 72 -6.14 -19.77 -2.13
CA ILE A 72 -7.16 -18.83 -1.65
C ILE A 72 -8.49 -19.18 -2.31
N PRO A 73 -9.49 -19.69 -1.58
CA PRO A 73 -10.63 -20.38 -2.15
C PRO A 73 -11.48 -19.49 -3.07
N ALA A 74 -11.64 -18.21 -2.70
CA ALA A 74 -12.41 -17.25 -3.48
C ALA A 74 -11.81 -16.94 -4.86
N THR A 75 -10.57 -17.34 -5.13
CA THR A 75 -9.90 -17.09 -6.41
C THR A 75 -10.08 -18.23 -7.41
N LEU A 76 -10.77 -19.31 -7.04
CA LEU A 76 -11.02 -20.47 -7.92
C LEU A 76 -12.27 -20.35 -8.79
N SER A 77 -13.13 -19.37 -8.52
CA SER A 77 -14.49 -19.29 -9.07
C SER A 77 -14.62 -18.58 -10.42
N GLY A 78 -13.53 -18.12 -11.04
CA GLY A 78 -13.53 -17.43 -12.34
C GLY A 78 -12.53 -16.28 -12.44
N GLY A 79 -12.54 -15.64 -13.62
CA GLY A 79 -11.74 -14.44 -13.90
C GLY A 79 -10.23 -14.65 -13.89
N SER A 80 -9.48 -13.56 -13.93
CA SER A 80 -8.03 -13.52 -13.68
C SER A 80 -7.76 -12.79 -12.37
N ASN A 81 -7.02 -13.41 -11.46
CA ASN A 81 -6.71 -12.88 -10.14
C ASN A 81 -5.25 -12.41 -10.11
N SER A 82 -5.02 -11.12 -9.95
CA SER A 82 -3.70 -10.48 -10.05
C SER A 82 -3.47 -9.43 -8.98
N GLU A 83 -2.25 -8.87 -8.94
CA GLU A 83 -1.85 -7.79 -8.02
C GLU A 83 -2.26 -8.03 -6.55
N PRO A 84 -1.87 -9.18 -5.96
CA PRO A 84 -2.29 -9.47 -4.61
C PRO A 84 -1.57 -8.55 -3.62
N ALA A 85 -2.28 -8.19 -2.56
CA ALA A 85 -1.77 -7.44 -1.42
C ALA A 85 -2.16 -8.12 -0.10
N LEU A 86 -1.31 -7.99 0.92
CA LEU A 86 -1.50 -8.55 2.25
C LEU A 86 -1.55 -7.42 3.28
N ALA A 87 -2.37 -7.63 4.30
CA ALA A 87 -2.31 -6.89 5.55
C ALA A 87 -2.58 -7.84 6.72
N TYR A 88 -2.05 -7.55 7.89
CA TYR A 88 -2.23 -8.38 9.08
C TYR A 88 -2.49 -7.48 10.28
N ASP A 89 -3.57 -7.78 11.00
CA ASP A 89 -3.85 -7.15 12.28
C ASP A 89 -3.44 -8.11 13.40
N ASN A 90 -2.46 -7.70 14.21
CA ASN A 90 -1.95 -8.49 15.32
C ASN A 90 -2.91 -8.52 16.53
N GLN A 91 -3.85 -7.58 16.64
CA GLN A 91 -4.78 -7.53 17.76
C GLN A 91 -5.88 -8.58 17.61
N SER A 92 -6.44 -8.71 16.41
CA SER A 92 -7.44 -9.74 16.09
C SER A 92 -6.83 -11.03 15.56
N ASP A 93 -5.52 -11.06 15.29
CA ASP A 93 -4.81 -12.17 14.65
C ASP A 93 -5.50 -12.57 13.34
N THR A 94 -5.70 -11.57 12.47
CA THR A 94 -6.40 -11.72 11.21
C THR A 94 -5.52 -11.30 10.04
N LEU A 95 -5.34 -12.22 9.09
CA LEU A 95 -4.69 -11.94 7.81
C LEU A 95 -5.74 -11.53 6.79
N PHE A 96 -5.54 -10.39 6.14
CA PHE A 96 -6.34 -9.91 5.03
C PHE A 96 -5.57 -10.12 3.73
N VAL A 97 -6.23 -10.70 2.73
CA VAL A 97 -5.72 -10.80 1.36
C VAL A 97 -6.60 -9.97 0.45
N PHE A 98 -5.99 -9.06 -0.30
CA PHE A 98 -6.62 -8.22 -1.29
C PHE A 98 -6.08 -8.56 -2.67
N TRP A 99 -6.88 -8.37 -3.71
CA TRP A 99 -6.42 -8.58 -5.08
C TRP A 99 -7.29 -7.89 -6.11
N GLN A 100 -6.76 -7.78 -7.32
CA GLN A 100 -7.51 -7.42 -8.51
C GLN A 100 -8.14 -8.68 -9.12
N TYR A 101 -9.46 -8.67 -9.29
CA TYR A 101 -10.22 -9.68 -10.02
C TYR A 101 -10.64 -9.12 -11.38
N SER A 102 -10.04 -9.58 -12.46
CA SER A 102 -10.37 -9.14 -13.83
C SER A 102 -11.43 -10.06 -14.44
N VAL A 103 -12.59 -9.48 -14.75
CA VAL A 103 -13.66 -10.15 -15.51
C VAL A 103 -13.27 -10.26 -16.99
N ASN A 104 -12.63 -9.21 -17.50
CA ASN A 104 -12.10 -9.11 -18.86
C ASN A 104 -10.99 -8.04 -18.90
N ALA A 105 -10.40 -7.82 -20.08
CA ALA A 105 -9.29 -6.86 -20.26
C ALA A 105 -9.65 -5.39 -19.96
N MET A 106 -10.93 -5.04 -19.85
CA MET A 106 -11.40 -3.66 -19.63
C MET A 106 -12.13 -3.47 -18.30
N SER A 107 -12.33 -4.53 -17.51
CA SER A 107 -13.12 -4.50 -16.28
C SER A 107 -12.51 -5.38 -15.22
N SER A 108 -12.19 -4.79 -14.08
CA SER A 108 -11.68 -5.51 -12.91
C SER A 108 -12.25 -4.95 -11.62
N GLU A 109 -12.48 -5.81 -10.64
CA GLU A 109 -12.89 -5.47 -9.29
C GLU A 109 -11.68 -5.52 -8.35
N LEU A 110 -11.72 -4.76 -7.26
CA LEU A 110 -10.86 -5.03 -6.12
C LEU A 110 -11.66 -5.88 -5.14
N ARG A 111 -11.05 -6.98 -4.70
CA ARG A 111 -11.65 -7.94 -3.78
C ARG A 111 -10.76 -8.15 -2.58
N PHE A 112 -11.35 -8.63 -1.50
CA PHE A 112 -10.62 -9.08 -0.34
C PHE A 112 -11.32 -10.22 0.39
N ILE A 113 -10.54 -10.95 1.17
CA ILE A 113 -10.96 -12.04 2.05
C ILE A 113 -10.06 -12.03 3.27
N SER A 114 -10.57 -12.45 4.42
CA SER A 114 -9.76 -12.61 5.63
C SER A 114 -9.61 -14.07 6.03
N LEU A 115 -8.49 -14.38 6.68
CA LEU A 115 -8.18 -15.63 7.34
C LEU A 115 -8.03 -15.33 8.84
N ASP A 116 -8.90 -15.90 9.65
CA ASP A 116 -8.81 -15.76 11.10
C ASP A 116 -7.74 -16.69 11.71
N ARG A 117 -7.44 -16.49 13.00
CA ARG A 117 -6.52 -17.31 13.79
C ARG A 117 -6.82 -18.80 13.81
N ASP A 118 -8.09 -19.17 13.64
CA ASP A 118 -8.54 -20.56 13.64
C ASP A 118 -8.40 -21.20 12.24
N GLY A 119 -7.93 -20.43 11.26
CA GLY A 119 -7.71 -20.86 9.89
C GLY A 119 -8.97 -20.85 9.03
N ASN A 120 -10.02 -20.14 9.43
CA ASN A 120 -11.26 -20.01 8.67
C ASN A 120 -11.19 -18.81 7.74
N TRP A 121 -11.61 -19.02 6.49
CA TRP A 121 -11.76 -17.96 5.52
C TRP A 121 -13.11 -17.27 5.67
N SER A 122 -13.12 -15.93 5.58
CA SER A 122 -14.36 -15.16 5.46
C SER A 122 -15.02 -15.35 4.10
N GLN A 123 -16.23 -14.81 3.93
CA GLN A 123 -16.75 -14.60 2.58
C GLN A 123 -15.93 -13.51 1.86
N PRO A 124 -15.68 -13.64 0.54
CA PRO A 124 -15.02 -12.60 -0.21
C PRO A 124 -15.93 -11.38 -0.36
N ASN A 125 -15.36 -10.20 -0.23
CA ASN A 125 -16.03 -8.92 -0.42
C ASN A 125 -15.39 -8.14 -1.55
N ALA A 126 -16.13 -7.22 -2.15
CA ALA A 126 -15.64 -6.33 -3.20
C ALA A 126 -15.79 -4.87 -2.74
N PHE A 127 -14.82 -4.03 -3.11
CA PHE A 127 -14.84 -2.61 -2.80
C PHE A 127 -15.96 -1.88 -3.55
N GLU A 128 -16.07 -2.18 -4.84
CA GLU A 128 -17.06 -1.63 -5.76
C GLU A 128 -17.14 -2.53 -6.99
N THR A 129 -18.34 -2.83 -7.46
CA THR A 129 -18.58 -3.52 -8.74
C THR A 129 -19.00 -2.50 -9.78
N ALA A 130 -18.18 -2.32 -10.82
CA ALA A 130 -18.49 -1.40 -11.91
C ALA A 130 -17.90 -1.89 -13.22
N SER A 131 -18.70 -1.88 -14.28
CA SER A 131 -18.28 -2.20 -15.64
C SER A 131 -17.39 -1.10 -16.23
N TYR A 132 -16.47 -1.48 -17.12
CA TYR A 132 -15.57 -0.56 -17.83
C TYR A 132 -14.66 0.27 -16.91
N ARG A 133 -14.31 -0.32 -15.76
CA ARG A 133 -13.31 0.23 -14.85
C ARG A 133 -12.20 -0.80 -14.65
N PHE A 134 -11.01 -0.44 -15.09
CA PHE A 134 -9.81 -1.24 -14.87
C PHE A 134 -9.01 -0.64 -13.72
N ARG A 135 -8.67 -1.46 -12.72
CA ARG A 135 -8.08 -1.06 -11.45
C ARG A 135 -6.71 -1.73 -11.34
N ARG A 136 -5.68 -0.97 -11.02
CA ARG A 136 -4.29 -1.46 -10.94
C ARG A 136 -3.49 -0.70 -9.89
N ASN A 137 -2.28 -1.15 -9.63
CA ASN A 137 -1.38 -0.57 -8.65
C ASN A 137 -2.02 -0.49 -7.26
N LEU A 138 -2.71 -1.56 -6.84
CA LEU A 138 -3.33 -1.65 -5.52
C LEU A 138 -2.28 -1.52 -4.41
N ARG A 139 -2.57 -0.70 -3.39
CA ARG A 139 -1.78 -0.54 -2.16
C ARG A 139 -2.70 -0.57 -0.94
N ILE A 140 -2.21 -1.17 0.14
CA ILE A 140 -2.96 -1.35 1.38
C ILE A 140 -2.15 -0.81 2.56
N ALA A 141 -2.83 -0.20 3.52
CA ALA A 141 -2.33 0.09 4.86
C ALA A 141 -3.42 -0.17 5.90
N LEU A 142 -3.04 -0.35 7.16
CA LEU A 142 -3.97 -0.48 8.28
C LEU A 142 -3.85 0.73 9.19
N THR A 143 -4.93 1.05 9.89
CA THR A 143 -4.92 1.88 11.09
C THR A 143 -5.82 1.22 12.14
N HIS A 144 -5.56 1.48 13.42
CA HIS A 144 -6.20 0.81 14.55
C HIS A 144 -7.03 1.75 15.42
N PHE A 145 -7.06 3.03 15.07
CA PHE A 145 -7.81 4.05 15.80
C PHE A 145 -8.65 4.90 14.85
N ALA A 146 -9.86 5.19 15.28
CA ALA A 146 -10.72 6.19 14.67
C ALA A 146 -11.01 7.31 15.66
N GLY A 147 -11.13 8.54 15.16
CA GLY A 147 -11.55 9.66 15.98
C GLY A 147 -13.07 9.66 16.20
N GLU A 148 -13.54 9.45 17.43
CA GLU A 148 -14.94 9.67 17.79
C GLU A 148 -15.11 11.06 18.39
N GLN A 149 -16.00 11.85 17.79
CA GLN A 149 -16.33 13.18 18.31
C GLN A 149 -17.49 13.04 19.31
N ASP A 150 -17.26 13.43 20.57
CA ASP A 150 -18.32 13.46 21.57
C ASP A 150 -19.43 14.44 21.15
N GLN A 151 -20.69 14.06 21.35
CA GLN A 151 -21.82 14.90 21.00
C GLN A 151 -21.72 16.29 21.66
N GLY A 152 -21.70 17.34 20.84
CA GLY A 152 -21.61 18.74 21.31
C GLY A 152 -20.20 19.19 21.73
N SER A 153 -19.18 18.34 21.59
CA SER A 153 -17.79 18.66 21.88
C SER A 153 -16.99 18.88 20.61
N SER A 154 -15.95 19.72 20.66
CA SER A 154 -14.90 19.75 19.63
C SER A 154 -13.80 18.70 19.87
N ASN A 155 -13.86 17.98 21.00
CA ASN A 155 -12.88 16.96 21.33
C ASN A 155 -13.17 15.69 20.52
N VAL A 156 -12.10 15.11 20.00
CA VAL A 156 -12.09 13.84 19.29
C VAL A 156 -11.30 12.86 20.15
N SER A 157 -11.97 11.83 20.63
CA SER A 157 -11.37 10.76 21.43
C SER A 157 -11.03 9.58 20.51
N PRO A 158 -9.86 8.94 20.67
CA PRO A 158 -9.52 7.77 19.88
C PRO A 158 -10.36 6.57 20.32
N VAL A 159 -10.93 5.84 19.36
CA VAL A 159 -11.66 4.59 19.56
C VAL A 159 -10.92 3.48 18.82
N PRO A 160 -10.63 2.33 19.48
CA PRO A 160 -10.05 1.18 18.81
C PRO A 160 -10.95 0.66 17.69
N GLU A 161 -10.44 0.65 16.46
CA GLU A 161 -11.16 0.24 15.27
C GLU A 161 -10.18 -0.16 14.16
N ILE A 162 -10.37 -1.34 13.56
CA ILE A 162 -9.53 -1.80 12.45
C ILE A 162 -10.05 -1.16 11.16
N ASN A 163 -9.22 -0.31 10.59
CA ASN A 163 -9.51 0.38 9.34
C ASN A 163 -8.48 -0.02 8.29
N VAL A 164 -8.96 -0.65 7.22
CA VAL A 164 -8.17 -0.94 6.04
C VAL A 164 -8.25 0.27 5.12
N HIS A 165 -7.10 0.78 4.70
CA HIS A 165 -6.98 1.81 3.71
C HIS A 165 -6.46 1.21 2.42
N ALA A 166 -7.18 1.40 1.32
CA ALA A 166 -6.75 0.97 0.00
C ALA A 166 -6.63 2.14 -0.95
N THR A 167 -5.56 2.17 -1.74
CA THR A 167 -5.41 3.09 -2.87
C THR A 167 -5.09 2.32 -4.13
N TRP A 168 -5.56 2.82 -5.27
CA TRP A 168 -5.30 2.23 -6.58
C TRP A 168 -5.42 3.28 -7.68
N TRP A 169 -4.95 2.91 -8.85
CA TRP A 169 -5.20 3.66 -10.07
C TRP A 169 -6.35 3.05 -10.85
N GLU A 170 -7.29 3.89 -11.26
CA GLU A 170 -8.46 3.48 -12.04
C GLU A 170 -8.46 4.13 -13.41
N SER A 171 -8.62 3.32 -14.45
CA SER A 171 -8.85 3.73 -15.83
C SER A 171 -10.30 3.42 -16.20
N ALA A 172 -11.07 4.43 -16.61
CA ALA A 172 -12.48 4.31 -16.94
C ALA A 172 -12.87 5.18 -18.14
N GLY A 173 -13.09 4.57 -19.31
CA GLY A 173 -13.78 5.13 -20.49
C GLY A 173 -13.29 6.46 -21.09
N GLY A 174 -12.21 7.06 -20.58
CA GLY A 174 -11.74 8.41 -20.93
C GLY A 174 -11.26 9.23 -19.72
N SER A 175 -11.41 8.71 -18.51
CA SER A 175 -10.86 9.28 -17.28
C SER A 175 -9.85 8.30 -16.66
N GLU A 176 -8.79 8.85 -16.09
CA GLU A 176 -7.87 8.10 -15.25
C GLU A 176 -7.67 8.88 -13.96
N ARG A 177 -7.71 8.18 -12.83
CA ARG A 177 -7.67 8.83 -11.52
C ARG A 177 -7.14 7.88 -10.45
N ALA A 178 -6.52 8.46 -9.44
CA ALA A 178 -6.20 7.74 -8.21
C ALA A 178 -7.46 7.68 -7.34
N ARG A 179 -7.75 6.49 -6.82
CA ARG A 179 -8.91 6.20 -5.99
C ARG A 179 -8.46 5.78 -4.59
N TYR A 180 -9.36 5.99 -3.63
CA TYR A 180 -9.17 5.59 -2.25
C TYR A 180 -10.41 4.88 -1.75
N ALA A 181 -10.22 3.88 -0.90
CA ALA A 181 -11.27 3.33 -0.09
C ALA A 181 -10.82 3.13 1.35
N MET A 182 -11.77 3.30 2.27
CA MET A 182 -11.63 2.86 3.64
C MET A 182 -12.62 1.73 3.90
N LEU A 183 -12.14 0.64 4.49
CA LEU A 183 -12.98 -0.44 4.98
C LEU A 183 -12.84 -0.49 6.48
N THR A 184 -13.96 -0.35 7.15
CA THR A 184 -14.02 -0.43 8.61
C THR A 184 -14.65 -1.75 8.98
N ILE A 185 -13.94 -2.51 9.81
CA ILE A 185 -14.36 -3.83 10.24
C ILE A 185 -14.79 -3.73 11.69
N HIS A 186 -16.11 -3.84 11.93
CA HIS A 186 -16.67 -3.75 13.26
C HIS A 186 -17.65 -4.90 13.49
N ARG A 187 -17.36 -5.76 14.48
CA ARG A 187 -18.22 -6.89 14.89
C ARG A 187 -18.64 -7.82 13.74
N GLY A 188 -17.74 -8.03 12.77
CA GLY A 188 -17.98 -8.88 11.60
C GLY A 188 -18.75 -8.19 10.46
N GLU A 189 -19.18 -6.94 10.64
CA GLU A 189 -19.70 -6.11 9.56
C GLU A 189 -18.57 -5.32 8.91
N VAL A 190 -18.65 -5.18 7.58
CA VAL A 190 -17.71 -4.38 6.78
C VAL A 190 -18.46 -3.19 6.22
N ALA A 191 -18.04 -1.99 6.61
CA ALA A 191 -18.49 -0.74 6.00
C ALA A 191 -17.41 -0.23 5.05
N ILE A 192 -17.78 0.08 3.80
CA ILE A 192 -16.84 0.50 2.75
C ILE A 192 -17.22 1.90 2.26
N GLN A 193 -16.23 2.81 2.23
CA GLN A 193 -16.37 4.14 1.64
C GLN A 193 -15.33 4.30 0.53
N VAL A 194 -15.77 4.73 -0.66
CA VAL A 194 -14.91 4.91 -1.85
C VAL A 194 -14.95 6.35 -2.32
N HIS A 195 -13.78 6.93 -2.58
CA HIS A 195 -13.60 8.33 -2.96
C HIS A 195 -12.58 8.51 -4.08
N ASP A 196 -12.71 9.60 -4.84
CA ASP A 196 -11.61 10.10 -5.68
C ASP A 196 -10.58 10.75 -4.76
N LEU A 197 -9.30 10.40 -4.91
CA LEU A 197 -8.25 10.99 -4.07
C LEU A 197 -8.13 12.51 -4.28
N SER A 198 -8.53 12.98 -5.45
CA SER A 198 -8.59 14.40 -5.77
C SER A 198 -9.62 15.18 -4.96
N ASP A 199 -10.64 14.52 -4.39
CA ASP A 199 -11.68 15.18 -3.60
C ASP A 199 -11.14 15.67 -2.24
N PHE A 200 -10.00 15.13 -1.81
CA PHE A 200 -9.30 15.55 -0.59
C PHE A 200 -8.37 16.74 -0.79
N ILE A 201 -8.24 17.26 -2.02
CA ILE A 201 -7.37 18.41 -2.32
C ILE A 201 -8.21 19.69 -2.35
N THR A 202 -7.87 20.65 -1.48
CA THR A 202 -8.59 21.94 -1.41
C THR A 202 -7.87 23.09 -2.13
N THR A 203 -6.59 22.94 -2.47
CA THR A 203 -5.79 24.00 -3.10
C THR A 203 -5.90 24.00 -4.61
N ALA A 204 -5.78 25.20 -5.22
CA ALA A 204 -5.68 25.36 -6.66
C ALA A 204 -4.56 24.47 -7.22
N ARG A 205 -4.91 23.65 -8.22
CA ARG A 205 -3.99 22.70 -8.82
C ARG A 205 -2.96 23.45 -9.65
N LYS A 206 -1.68 23.25 -9.34
CA LYS A 206 -0.56 23.78 -10.14
C LYS A 206 -0.24 22.78 -11.24
N THR A 207 -0.21 23.23 -12.49
CA THR A 207 0.32 22.43 -13.60
C THR A 207 1.84 22.49 -13.59
N TYR A 208 2.49 21.34 -13.77
CA TYR A 208 3.94 21.21 -13.83
C TYR A 208 4.38 20.93 -15.27
N ASN A 209 5.47 21.59 -15.66
CA ASN A 209 6.17 21.24 -16.89
C ASN A 209 6.93 19.93 -16.65
N VAL A 210 6.86 19.03 -17.62
CA VAL A 210 7.58 17.76 -17.60
C VAL A 210 8.54 17.70 -18.76
N ALA A 211 9.68 17.04 -18.57
CA ALA A 211 10.61 16.76 -19.64
C ALA A 211 9.94 15.88 -20.72
N GLU A 212 10.40 15.98 -21.96
CA GLU A 212 9.84 15.23 -23.09
C GLU A 212 9.93 13.71 -22.88
N ASN A 213 10.97 13.24 -22.19
CA ASN A 213 11.20 11.84 -21.86
C ASN A 213 10.61 11.41 -20.50
N PHE A 214 9.81 12.26 -19.84
CA PHE A 214 9.17 11.88 -18.58
C PHE A 214 8.15 10.76 -18.79
N ASN A 215 8.37 9.60 -18.15
CA ASN A 215 7.39 8.53 -18.17
C ASN A 215 6.23 8.84 -17.21
N ARG A 216 5.10 9.23 -17.78
CA ARG A 216 3.84 9.50 -17.05
C ARG A 216 3.28 8.30 -16.31
N GLU A 217 3.75 7.08 -16.60
CA GLU A 217 3.33 5.90 -15.84
C GLU A 217 3.63 6.04 -14.35
N LEU A 218 4.70 6.75 -13.97
CA LEU A 218 5.01 7.02 -12.56
C LEU A 218 3.84 7.66 -11.80
N LEU A 219 3.03 8.49 -12.47
CA LEU A 219 1.86 9.15 -11.86
C LEU A 219 0.74 8.17 -11.52
N ARG A 220 0.76 6.98 -12.11
CA ARG A 220 -0.26 5.94 -11.93
C ARG A 220 0.04 4.99 -10.78
N HIS A 221 1.11 5.22 -10.02
CA HIS A 221 1.47 4.42 -8.85
C HIS A 221 1.21 5.22 -7.57
N PRO A 222 -0.02 5.17 -7.01
CA PRO A 222 -0.23 5.72 -5.69
C PRO A 222 0.63 4.96 -4.66
N ALA A 223 1.00 5.66 -3.61
CA ALA A 223 1.71 5.13 -2.46
C ALA A 223 0.93 5.49 -1.19
N ILE A 224 0.96 4.60 -0.21
CA ILE A 224 0.29 4.77 1.08
C ILE A 224 1.25 4.43 2.21
N PHE A 225 1.22 5.24 3.27
CA PHE A 225 2.09 5.13 4.42
C PHE A 225 1.23 5.27 5.68
N GLU A 226 1.27 4.28 6.57
CA GLU A 226 0.64 4.35 7.90
C GLU A 226 1.38 5.36 8.79
N SER A 227 0.65 6.06 9.65
CA SER A 227 1.25 6.94 10.68
C SER A 227 1.88 6.12 11.82
N PRO A 228 2.89 6.67 12.52
CA PRO A 228 3.46 6.03 13.71
C PRO A 228 2.45 5.70 14.81
N ASP A 229 1.40 6.50 14.91
CA ASP A 229 0.34 6.36 15.91
C ASP A 229 -0.81 5.45 15.44
N SER A 230 -0.70 4.86 14.23
CA SER A 230 -1.72 3.99 13.61
C SER A 230 -3.12 4.61 13.60
N ASP A 231 -3.21 5.92 13.39
CA ASP A 231 -4.44 6.72 13.45
C ASP A 231 -4.78 7.43 12.14
N SER A 232 -3.87 7.34 11.16
CA SER A 232 -3.98 8.02 9.88
C SER A 232 -3.07 7.39 8.83
N VAL A 233 -3.35 7.71 7.57
CA VAL A 233 -2.51 7.33 6.45
C VAL A 233 -2.10 8.57 5.66
N SER A 234 -0.84 8.61 5.26
CA SER A 234 -0.32 9.55 4.28
C SER A 234 -0.34 8.90 2.90
N ILE A 235 -0.99 9.52 1.93
CA ILE A 235 -1.12 9.00 0.57
C ILE A 235 -0.46 9.97 -0.39
N VAL A 236 0.42 9.46 -1.24
CA VAL A 236 1.00 10.19 -2.38
C VAL A 236 0.42 9.61 -3.65
N PHE A 237 -0.09 10.47 -4.53
CA PHE A 237 -0.66 10.03 -5.81
C PHE A 237 -0.39 11.03 -6.92
N GLY A 238 -0.27 10.54 -8.15
CA GLY A 238 -0.10 11.39 -9.32
C GLY A 238 -1.42 11.93 -9.87
N GLU A 239 -1.33 13.05 -10.58
CA GLU A 239 -2.45 13.66 -11.28
C GLU A 239 -2.08 13.91 -12.75
N MET A 240 -2.67 13.13 -13.66
CA MET A 240 -2.35 13.16 -15.09
C MET A 240 -2.66 14.51 -15.76
N GLN A 241 -3.66 15.25 -15.27
CA GLN A 241 -4.04 16.55 -15.84
C GLN A 241 -3.00 17.64 -15.56
N ASN A 242 -2.34 17.56 -14.41
CA ASN A 242 -1.40 18.59 -13.95
C ASN A 242 0.06 18.15 -14.01
N ASN A 243 0.32 16.90 -14.38
CA ASN A 243 1.63 16.25 -14.39
C ASN A 243 2.37 16.38 -13.05
N GLY A 244 1.67 16.30 -11.93
CA GLY A 244 2.25 16.47 -10.61
C GLY A 244 1.81 15.40 -9.64
N PHE A 245 2.42 15.38 -8.47
CA PHE A 245 2.02 14.57 -7.33
C PHE A 245 1.29 15.41 -6.30
N GLN A 246 0.41 14.74 -5.58
CA GLN A 246 -0.35 15.28 -4.47
C GLN A 246 -0.10 14.40 -3.26
N ARG A 247 -0.08 15.03 -2.08
CA ARG A 247 0.03 14.33 -0.80
C ARG A 247 -1.14 14.73 0.09
N VAL A 248 -1.84 13.73 0.60
CA VAL A 248 -2.97 13.91 1.51
C VAL A 248 -2.77 13.04 2.73
N THR A 249 -3.24 13.51 3.88
CA THR A 249 -3.31 12.71 5.11
C THR A 249 -4.77 12.46 5.42
N ILE A 250 -5.16 11.20 5.57
CA ILE A 250 -6.53 10.79 5.84
C ILE A 250 -6.57 10.10 7.20
N SER A 251 -7.45 10.59 8.08
CA SER A 251 -7.73 9.98 9.39
C SER A 251 -9.16 9.43 9.41
N PRO A 252 -9.36 8.18 9.86
CA PRO A 252 -10.70 7.67 10.17
C PRO A 252 -11.37 8.50 11.26
N ILE A 253 -12.69 8.61 11.17
CA ILE A 253 -13.56 9.07 12.24
C ILE A 253 -14.60 7.97 12.51
N GLY A 254 -15.00 7.81 13.77
CA GLY A 254 -15.81 6.66 14.19
C GLY A 254 -17.09 6.48 13.37
N ASN A 255 -17.61 5.25 13.39
CA ASN A 255 -18.73 4.79 12.55
C ASN A 255 -18.39 4.73 11.06
N ALA A 256 -17.19 4.21 10.74
CA ALA A 256 -16.74 3.97 9.37
C ALA A 256 -16.74 5.20 8.47
N ARG A 257 -16.52 6.40 9.02
CA ARG A 257 -16.51 7.66 8.28
C ARG A 257 -15.10 8.19 8.13
N ILE A 258 -14.87 8.99 7.11
CA ILE A 258 -13.59 9.67 6.93
C ILE A 258 -13.72 11.15 7.19
N ARG A 259 -12.69 11.73 7.82
CA ARG A 259 -12.56 13.18 7.90
C ARG A 259 -11.87 13.66 6.63
N VAL A 260 -12.63 14.29 5.73
CA VAL A 260 -12.04 15.05 4.62
C VAL A 260 -11.28 16.23 5.24
N PRO A 261 -9.95 16.38 5.01
CA PRO A 261 -9.18 17.46 5.61
C PRO A 261 -9.72 18.81 5.15
N VAL A 262 -10.27 19.60 6.07
CA VAL A 262 -10.64 21.00 5.79
C VAL A 262 -9.38 21.84 5.98
N GLY A 263 -8.71 22.22 4.88
CA GLY A 263 -7.74 23.33 4.87
C GLY A 263 -6.29 23.03 5.24
N LYS A 264 -5.85 21.76 5.32
CA LYS A 264 -4.43 21.38 5.40
C LYS A 264 -4.10 20.34 4.34
N THR A 265 -3.83 20.80 3.13
CA THR A 265 -3.26 19.97 2.06
C THR A 265 -1.86 20.47 1.77
N ASP A 266 -0.90 19.55 1.65
CA ASP A 266 0.41 19.94 1.15
C ASP A 266 0.25 20.49 -0.27
N ARG A 267 1.02 21.54 -0.57
CA ARG A 267 1.10 22.02 -1.96
C ARG A 267 1.64 20.85 -2.77
N GLY A 268 0.91 20.45 -3.82
CA GLY A 268 1.39 19.44 -4.74
C GLY A 268 2.81 19.72 -5.21
N PHE A 269 3.51 18.70 -5.69
CA PHE A 269 4.89 18.81 -6.14
C PHE A 269 5.06 18.26 -7.55
N GLY A 270 6.04 18.80 -8.28
CA GLY A 270 6.34 18.35 -9.63
C GLY A 270 6.90 16.93 -9.63
N PRO A 271 7.00 16.28 -10.80
CA PRO A 271 7.62 14.98 -10.93
C PRO A 271 9.16 15.11 -11.01
N PRO A 272 9.91 14.00 -10.86
CA PRO A 272 11.35 14.01 -11.12
C PRO A 272 11.62 14.37 -12.59
N ALA A 273 12.76 15.00 -12.86
CA ALA A 273 13.14 15.41 -14.22
C ALA A 273 13.31 14.22 -15.17
N ALA A 274 13.77 13.08 -14.66
CA ALA A 274 13.88 11.83 -15.38
C ALA A 274 13.63 10.65 -14.43
N PHE A 275 12.89 9.65 -14.91
CA PHE A 275 12.71 8.36 -14.24
C PHE A 275 12.28 7.33 -15.29
N GLU A 276 13.26 6.59 -15.83
CA GLU A 276 13.05 5.76 -17.01
C GLU A 276 12.55 4.36 -16.61
N MET A 277 11.30 4.04 -16.93
CA MET A 277 10.69 2.75 -16.64
C MET A 277 9.82 2.26 -17.79
N SER A 278 9.45 0.98 -17.77
CA SER A 278 8.43 0.44 -18.69
C SER A 278 7.01 0.71 -18.16
N ALA A 279 6.02 0.69 -19.04
CA ALA A 279 4.62 0.95 -18.66
C ALA A 279 4.03 -0.11 -17.70
N SER A 280 4.66 -1.28 -17.58
CA SER A 280 4.24 -2.37 -16.71
C SER A 280 5.15 -2.57 -15.50
N THR A 281 6.14 -1.70 -15.29
CA THR A 281 7.07 -1.81 -14.16
C THR A 281 6.37 -1.38 -12.87
N PRO A 282 6.24 -2.25 -11.85
CA PRO A 282 5.70 -1.85 -10.56
C PRO A 282 6.64 -0.85 -9.88
N VAL A 283 6.07 0.23 -9.34
CA VAL A 283 6.79 1.23 -8.55
C VAL A 283 6.36 1.15 -7.10
N ASP A 284 7.34 1.11 -6.21
CA ASP A 284 7.17 1.17 -4.77
C ASP A 284 7.69 2.50 -4.22
N ALA A 285 7.33 2.80 -2.97
CA ALA A 285 7.72 4.04 -2.33
C ALA A 285 8.06 3.87 -0.84
N ILE A 286 8.89 4.79 -0.34
CA ILE A 286 9.27 4.89 1.08
C ILE A 286 9.11 6.36 1.50
N SER A 287 8.42 6.62 2.61
CA SER A 287 8.27 7.97 3.14
C SER A 287 8.20 7.96 4.67
N PRO A 288 9.34 8.03 5.38
CA PRO A 288 9.34 8.06 6.84
C PRO A 288 8.92 9.42 7.41
N HIS A 289 8.88 10.47 6.57
CA HIS A 289 8.52 11.83 6.98
C HIS A 289 7.79 12.56 5.83
N PRO A 290 6.88 13.50 6.14
CA PRO A 290 6.13 14.27 5.13
C PRO A 290 6.97 14.96 4.05
N ASP A 291 8.21 15.33 4.35
CA ASP A 291 9.13 16.06 3.45
C ASP A 291 10.11 15.16 2.67
N ARG A 292 10.03 13.83 2.87
CA ARG A 292 10.93 12.84 2.28
C ARG A 292 10.17 11.71 1.63
N LEU A 293 10.48 11.44 0.37
CA LEU A 293 9.86 10.38 -0.40
C LEU A 293 10.90 9.75 -1.30
N ILE A 294 10.94 8.42 -1.37
CA ILE A 294 11.66 7.68 -2.39
C ILE A 294 10.62 6.98 -3.25
N PHE A 295 10.76 7.10 -4.57
CA PHE A 295 10.18 6.15 -5.51
C PHE A 295 11.27 5.23 -6.01
N PHE A 296 10.98 3.93 -6.10
CA PHE A 296 11.93 2.95 -6.57
C PHE A 296 11.24 1.80 -7.31
N PHE A 297 12.01 1.12 -8.15
CA PHE A 297 11.57 -0.08 -8.86
C PHE A 297 12.77 -0.95 -9.25
N GLU A 298 12.50 -2.20 -9.63
CA GLU A 298 13.51 -3.14 -10.10
C GLU A 298 13.52 -3.22 -11.62
N GLN A 299 14.71 -3.16 -12.22
CA GLN A 299 14.90 -3.36 -13.65
C GLN A 299 16.33 -3.84 -13.92
N ASP A 300 16.47 -4.85 -14.78
CA ASP A 300 17.75 -5.38 -15.26
C ASP A 300 18.73 -5.72 -14.11
N GLY A 301 18.24 -6.42 -13.08
CA GLY A 301 19.04 -6.83 -11.92
C GLY A 301 19.54 -5.65 -11.09
N SER A 302 18.77 -4.57 -11.02
CA SER A 302 19.14 -3.38 -10.26
C SER A 302 17.93 -2.65 -9.70
N MET A 303 18.10 -2.04 -8.53
CA MET A 303 17.13 -1.11 -7.97
C MET A 303 17.40 0.30 -8.51
N ARG A 304 16.44 0.89 -9.21
CA ARG A 304 16.47 2.30 -9.61
C ARG A 304 15.63 3.11 -8.65
N TYR A 305 16.08 4.30 -8.28
CA TYR A 305 15.37 5.14 -7.32
C TYR A 305 15.61 6.64 -7.52
N VAL A 306 14.64 7.44 -7.09
CA VAL A 306 14.72 8.90 -6.98
C VAL A 306 14.29 9.31 -5.58
N VAL A 307 14.93 10.36 -5.05
CA VAL A 307 14.66 10.89 -3.71
C VAL A 307 14.07 12.29 -3.85
N TYR A 308 12.91 12.52 -3.26
CA TYR A 308 12.37 13.85 -3.01
C TYR A 308 12.75 14.28 -1.59
N ARG A 309 13.39 15.44 -1.47
CA ARG A 309 13.75 16.07 -0.19
C ARG A 309 13.89 17.56 -0.38
N ASN A 310 13.50 18.36 0.62
CA ASN A 310 13.63 19.83 0.59
C ASN A 310 12.99 20.48 -0.66
N ASN A 311 11.85 19.95 -1.08
CA ASN A 311 11.13 20.36 -2.29
C ASN A 311 11.83 20.10 -3.63
N GLU A 312 12.86 19.26 -3.66
CA GLU A 312 13.62 18.94 -4.87
C GLU A 312 13.74 17.43 -5.08
N TRP A 313 13.75 17.01 -6.33
CA TRP A 313 14.07 15.65 -6.72
C TRP A 313 15.57 15.50 -6.96
N SER A 314 16.14 14.40 -6.48
CA SER A 314 17.47 13.96 -6.91
C SER A 314 17.45 13.51 -8.37
N ALA A 315 18.64 13.44 -8.98
CA ALA A 315 18.82 12.62 -10.16
C ALA A 315 18.48 11.15 -9.85
N GLU A 316 18.10 10.39 -10.89
CA GLU A 316 17.93 8.93 -10.78
C GLU A 316 19.25 8.29 -10.35
N ARG A 317 19.15 7.32 -9.44
CA ARG A 317 20.27 6.53 -8.93
C ARG A 317 19.97 5.06 -9.09
N LYS A 318 21.03 4.26 -9.11
CA LYS A 318 20.97 2.81 -9.33
C LYS A 318 21.79 2.07 -8.29
N ILE A 319 21.22 1.01 -7.72
CA ILE A 319 21.90 0.02 -6.88
C ILE A 319 21.89 -1.29 -7.66
N ARG A 320 23.07 -1.83 -7.97
CA ARG A 320 23.17 -3.16 -8.60
C ARG A 320 22.74 -4.21 -7.58
N LEU A 321 21.90 -5.16 -8.00
CA LEU A 321 21.53 -6.30 -7.19
C LEU A 321 22.41 -7.50 -7.56
N ASP A 322 22.93 -8.17 -6.55
CA ASP A 322 23.72 -9.39 -6.65
C ASP A 322 23.67 -10.16 -5.31
N GLU A 323 24.47 -11.21 -5.17
CA GLU A 323 24.53 -12.00 -3.93
C GLU A 323 24.98 -11.17 -2.70
N GLY A 324 25.80 -10.12 -2.91
CA GLY A 324 26.29 -9.25 -1.85
C GLY A 324 25.38 -8.04 -1.55
N MET A 325 24.49 -7.70 -2.49
CA MET A 325 23.49 -6.64 -2.35
C MET A 325 22.13 -7.16 -2.79
N THR A 326 21.43 -7.82 -1.87
CA THR A 326 20.08 -8.32 -2.14
C THR A 326 19.08 -7.17 -2.22
N ARG A 327 17.91 -7.46 -2.79
CA ARG A 327 16.80 -6.49 -2.87
C ARG A 327 16.43 -5.90 -1.50
N ASP A 328 16.33 -6.75 -0.48
CA ASP A 328 15.95 -6.33 0.87
C ASP A 328 17.04 -5.46 1.52
N MET A 329 18.32 -5.79 1.27
CA MET A 329 19.44 -4.94 1.71
C MET A 329 19.39 -3.57 1.03
N ALA A 330 19.09 -3.51 -0.27
CA ALA A 330 18.94 -2.25 -1.00
C ALA A 330 17.77 -1.42 -0.45
N ILE A 331 16.62 -2.04 -0.19
CA ILE A 331 15.45 -1.37 0.44
C ILE A 331 15.81 -0.83 1.83
N ASN A 332 16.48 -1.62 2.66
CA ASN A 332 16.89 -1.19 3.99
C ASN A 332 17.91 -0.04 3.94
N ALA A 333 18.86 -0.06 3.00
CA ALA A 333 19.76 1.06 2.75
C ALA A 333 18.99 2.32 2.33
N MET A 334 17.99 2.19 1.44
CA MET A 334 17.13 3.30 1.05
C MET A 334 16.31 3.85 2.23
N ARG A 335 15.78 3.00 3.11
CA ARG A 335 15.14 3.45 4.36
C ARG A 335 16.10 4.29 5.20
N GLY A 336 17.36 3.86 5.32
CA GLY A 336 18.40 4.62 6.02
C GLY A 336 18.65 6.02 5.42
N LEU A 337 18.58 6.16 4.09
CA LEU A 337 18.75 7.45 3.41
C LEU A 337 17.67 8.48 3.78
N VAL A 338 16.44 8.04 4.02
CA VAL A 338 15.33 8.93 4.37
C VAL A 338 15.07 9.01 5.88
N GLY A 339 15.43 7.98 6.65
CA GLY A 339 15.22 7.90 8.09
C GLY A 339 16.34 8.53 8.94
N ALA A 340 17.56 8.67 8.41
CA ALA A 340 18.61 9.41 9.12
C ALA A 340 18.24 10.90 9.16
N HIS A 341 17.88 11.42 10.34
CA HIS A 341 18.13 12.77 10.85
C HIS A 341 17.28 13.04 12.10
#